data_AF-A0A7X8LNT7-F1
#
_entry.id   AF-A0A7X8LNT7-F1
#
_cell.length_a   1.000
_cell.length_b   1.000
_cell.length_c   1.000
_cell.angle_alpha   90.00
_cell.angle_beta   90.00
_cell.angle_gamma   90.00
#
_symmetry.space_group_name_H-M   'P 1'
#
loop_
_entity.id
_entity.type
_entity.pdbx_description
1 polymer ?
#
loop_
_entity_poly.entity_id
_entity_poly.type
_entity_poly.pdbx_seq_one_letter_code
_entity_poly.pdbx_strand_id
1 'polypeptide(L)'
;MDLNLFDYLILTIIAFSGWSGFRKGFLHALGSIISLAVGIMLSIMYYRNLAAYLQDYYGVTGSLAESIRSKIPMTALKLNQEQIINGLGLGDASNYLAHLLVMALCFIAIFLLASKLTQFLWLGIESVMKWGGLSPIDAFLGVVLAISQNLIILSITLGLLYPALLLASKMGFYSALVVVESIDKSLSAAYMLHTYELLKAWIGIS
;
A
#
# COMPACT_ATOMS: atom_id res chain seq x y z
N MET A 1 33.83 -10.73 -15.03
CA MET A 1 32.42 -10.31 -15.02
C MET A 1 32.44 -8.87 -14.57
N ASP A 2 32.27 -7.96 -15.51
CA ASP A 2 32.33 -6.53 -15.22
C ASP A 2 30.96 -6.08 -14.72
N LEU A 3 30.93 -5.42 -13.56
CA LEU A 3 29.70 -4.82 -13.05
C LEU A 3 29.26 -3.74 -14.04
N ASN A 4 28.04 -3.86 -14.53
CA ASN A 4 27.50 -2.89 -15.46
C ASN A 4 26.79 -1.75 -14.73
N LEU A 5 26.37 -0.73 -15.48
CA LEU A 5 25.69 0.44 -14.92
C LEU A 5 24.44 0.06 -14.10
N PHE A 6 23.71 -0.98 -14.52
CA PHE A 6 22.53 -1.48 -13.82
C PHE A 6 22.90 -2.06 -12.45
N ASP A 7 23.98 -2.86 -12.38
CA ASP A 7 24.47 -3.41 -11.11
C ASP A 7 24.88 -2.31 -10.12
N TYR A 8 25.55 -1.25 -10.60
CA TYR A 8 25.91 -0.09 -9.75
C TYR A 8 24.67 0.66 -9.24
N LEU A 9 23.64 0.80 -10.06
CA LEU A 9 22.37 1.41 -9.67
C LEU A 9 21.71 0.58 -8.56
N ILE A 10 21.60 -0.74 -8.75
CA ILE A 10 21.01 -1.64 -7.76
C ILE A 10 21.81 -1.62 -6.45
N LEU A 11 23.14 -1.68 -6.51
CA LEU A 11 24.01 -1.57 -5.33
C LEU A 11 23.78 -0.25 -4.57
N THR A 12 23.61 0.86 -5.29
CA THR A 12 23.33 2.16 -4.67
C THR A 12 21.98 2.15 -3.94
N ILE A 13 20.95 1.56 -4.53
CA ILE A 13 19.63 1.42 -3.89
C ILE A 13 19.72 0.53 -2.65
N ILE A 14 20.44 -0.60 -2.74
CA ILE A 14 20.64 -1.51 -1.62
C ILE A 14 21.39 -0.81 -0.48
N ALA A 15 22.44 -0.05 -0.80
CA ALA A 15 23.21 0.71 0.20
C ALA A 15 22.33 1.76 0.90
N PHE A 16 21.53 2.52 0.14
CA PHE A 16 20.61 3.50 0.70
C PHE A 16 19.50 2.85 1.55
N SER A 17 18.99 1.70 1.08
CA SER A 17 18.01 0.89 1.80
C SER A 17 18.57 0.41 3.14
N GLY A 18 19.77 -0.18 3.12
CA GLY A 18 20.46 -0.64 4.32
C GLY A 18 20.69 0.51 5.29
N TRP A 19 21.14 1.66 4.81
CA TRP A 19 21.32 2.85 5.66
C TRP A 19 20.02 3.33 6.30
N SER A 20 18.92 3.37 5.53
CA SER A 20 17.59 3.68 6.06
C SER A 20 17.14 2.65 7.11
N GLY A 21 17.38 1.36 6.86
CA GLY A 21 17.05 0.27 7.78
C GLY A 21 17.85 0.35 9.09
N PHE A 22 19.15 0.65 9.00
CA PHE A 22 20.02 0.84 10.15
C PHE A 22 19.54 1.98 11.06
N ARG A 23 19.16 3.12 10.46
CA ARG A 23 18.71 4.30 11.23
C ARG A 23 17.33 4.11 11.86
N LYS A 24 16.42 3.43 11.18
CA LYS A 24 15.04 3.24 11.67
C LYS A 24 14.94 2.08 12.66
N GLY A 25 15.77 1.05 12.52
CA GLY A 25 15.69 -0.17 13.34
C GLY A 25 14.58 -1.13 12.87
N PHE A 26 14.68 -2.39 13.27
CA PHE A 26 13.73 -3.44 12.94
C PHE A 26 12.38 -3.24 13.62
N LEU A 27 12.39 -2.94 14.93
CA LEU A 27 11.18 -2.80 15.73
C LEU A 27 10.29 -1.68 15.22
N HIS A 28 10.89 -0.58 14.74
CA HIS A 28 10.15 0.51 14.12
C HIS A 28 9.46 0.08 12.82
N ALA A 29 10.19 -0.61 11.94
CA ALA A 29 9.66 -1.08 10.67
C ALA A 29 8.56 -2.13 10.87
N LEU A 30 8.81 -3.11 11.75
CA LEU A 30 7.84 -4.13 12.14
C LEU A 30 6.60 -3.49 12.77
N GLY A 31 6.80 -2.54 13.68
CA GLY A 31 5.71 -1.84 14.36
C GLY A 31 4.85 -1.02 13.41
N SER A 32 5.44 -0.43 12.37
CA SER A 32 4.70 0.25 11.31
C SER A 32 3.87 -0.71 10.45
N ILE A 33 4.39 -1.90 10.13
CA ILE A 33 3.65 -2.90 9.36
C ILE A 33 2.48 -3.44 10.19
N ILE A 34 2.75 -3.81 11.45
CA ILE A 34 1.74 -4.32 12.37
C ILE A 34 0.67 -3.26 12.63
N SER A 35 1.04 -2.00 12.82
CA SER A 35 0.06 -0.93 13.07
C SER A 35 -0.83 -0.64 11.86
N LEU A 36 -0.30 -0.75 10.64
CA LEU A 36 -1.11 -0.68 9.42
C LEU A 36 -2.08 -1.86 9.34
N ALA A 37 -1.58 -3.10 9.56
CA ALA A 37 -2.42 -4.30 9.51
C ALA A 37 -3.54 -4.25 10.56
N VAL A 38 -3.23 -3.88 11.81
CA VAL A 38 -4.19 -3.72 12.90
C VAL A 38 -5.19 -2.60 12.58
N GLY A 39 -4.74 -1.47 12.04
CA GLY A 39 -5.62 -0.39 11.64
C GLY A 39 -6.61 -0.81 10.56
N ILE A 40 -6.15 -1.54 9.53
CA ILE A 40 -7.03 -2.08 8.49
C ILE A 40 -8.03 -3.06 9.12
N MET A 41 -7.56 -4.01 9.93
CA MET A 41 -8.43 -5.00 10.57
C MET A 41 -9.52 -4.34 11.42
N LEU A 42 -9.15 -3.40 12.31
CA LEU A 42 -10.11 -2.70 13.16
C LEU A 42 -11.07 -1.82 12.35
N SER A 43 -10.57 -1.13 11.32
CA SER A 43 -11.43 -0.33 10.46
C SER A 43 -12.49 -1.16 9.76
N ILE A 44 -12.14 -2.34 9.21
CA ILE A 44 -13.09 -3.28 8.60
C ILE A 44 -14.13 -3.77 9.62
N MET A 45 -13.72 -4.06 10.86
CA MET A 45 -14.62 -4.58 11.89
C MET A 45 -15.59 -3.52 12.43
N TYR A 46 -15.16 -2.26 12.56
CA TYR A 46 -15.90 -1.26 13.34
C TYR A 46 -16.46 -0.08 12.53
N TYR A 47 -16.12 0.09 11.23
CA TYR A 47 -16.61 1.24 10.45
C TYR A 47 -18.13 1.34 10.41
N ARG A 48 -18.84 0.20 10.32
CA ARG A 48 -20.30 0.15 10.31
C ARG A 48 -20.90 0.58 11.64
N ASN A 49 -20.33 0.11 12.74
CA ASN A 49 -20.80 0.45 14.08
C ASN A 49 -20.61 1.94 14.37
N LEU A 50 -19.47 2.51 13.96
CA LEU A 50 -19.23 3.95 14.08
C LEU A 50 -20.18 4.77 13.20
N ALA A 51 -20.41 4.34 11.96
CA ALA A 51 -21.36 5.01 11.06
C ALA A 51 -22.80 4.98 11.60
N ALA A 52 -23.23 3.84 12.15
CA ALA A 52 -24.53 3.69 12.82
C ALA A 52 -24.62 4.62 14.05
N TYR A 53 -23.59 4.63 14.90
CA TYR A 53 -23.54 5.52 16.06
C TYR A 53 -23.63 7.01 15.67
N LEU A 54 -22.89 7.44 14.63
CA LEU A 54 -22.97 8.81 14.12
C LEU A 54 -24.36 9.13 13.58
N GLN A 55 -25.01 8.16 12.94
CA GLN A 55 -26.36 8.35 12.45
C GLN A 55 -27.38 8.46 13.59
N ASP A 56 -27.32 7.58 14.57
CA ASP A 56 -28.31 7.50 15.65
C ASP A 56 -28.24 8.72 16.58
N TYR A 57 -27.03 9.22 16.88
CA TYR A 57 -26.84 10.33 17.82
C TYR A 57 -26.78 11.70 17.16
N TYR A 58 -26.19 11.80 15.96
CA TYR A 58 -25.93 13.09 15.32
C TYR A 58 -26.66 13.26 13.99
N GLY A 59 -27.35 12.22 13.49
CA GLY A 59 -28.07 12.27 12.21
C GLY A 59 -27.17 12.57 11.02
N VAL A 60 -25.87 12.26 11.10
CA VAL A 60 -24.84 12.73 10.13
C VAL A 60 -25.18 12.34 8.69
N THR A 61 -25.70 11.13 8.47
CA THR A 61 -26.07 10.66 7.14
C THR A 61 -27.23 11.47 6.57
N GLY A 62 -28.21 11.82 7.41
CA GLY A 62 -29.35 12.65 7.01
C GLY A 62 -28.92 14.06 6.63
N SER A 63 -28.12 14.71 7.48
CA SER A 63 -27.59 16.06 7.23
C SER A 63 -26.71 16.12 5.98
N LEU A 64 -25.90 15.07 5.75
CA LEU A 64 -25.07 14.96 4.55
C LEU A 64 -25.91 14.70 3.30
N ALA A 65 -26.96 13.87 3.38
CA ALA A 65 -27.86 13.62 2.27
C ALA A 65 -28.61 14.88 1.83
N GLU A 66 -29.05 15.71 2.78
CA GLU A 66 -29.68 17.01 2.48
C GLU A 66 -28.69 18.00 1.85
N SER A 67 -27.45 18.01 2.33
CA SER A 67 -26.36 18.78 1.74
C SER A 67 -26.02 18.34 0.31
N ILE A 68 -26.10 17.04 0.02
CA ILE A 68 -25.91 16.47 -1.32
C ILE A 68 -27.09 16.87 -2.23
N ARG A 69 -28.33 16.71 -1.75
CA ARG A 69 -29.55 17.08 -2.52
C ARG A 69 -29.58 18.56 -2.91
N SER A 70 -29.13 19.44 -2.01
CA SER A 70 -29.14 20.89 -2.25
C SER A 70 -28.04 21.37 -3.21
N LYS A 71 -26.95 20.61 -3.39
CA LYS A 71 -25.79 21.03 -4.19
C LYS A 71 -25.58 20.26 -5.49
N ILE A 72 -26.11 19.04 -5.61
CA ILE A 72 -25.92 18.22 -6.81
C ILE A 72 -27.22 18.20 -7.63
N PRO A 73 -27.24 18.76 -8.86
CA PRO A 73 -28.40 18.68 -9.72
C PRO A 73 -28.70 17.22 -10.04
N MET A 74 -29.93 16.80 -9.74
CA MET A 74 -30.35 15.39 -9.68
C MET A 74 -30.22 14.63 -11.01
N THR A 75 -30.02 15.33 -12.12
CA THR A 75 -29.81 14.74 -13.46
C THR A 75 -28.43 14.06 -13.62
N ALA A 76 -27.46 14.37 -12.76
CA ALA A 76 -26.12 13.77 -12.80
C ALA A 76 -26.02 12.38 -12.12
N LEU A 77 -26.95 12.07 -11.21
CA LEU A 77 -27.04 10.77 -10.54
C LEU A 77 -27.91 9.81 -11.38
N LYS A 78 -27.40 9.41 -12.55
CA LYS A 78 -28.00 8.31 -13.31
C LYS A 78 -27.75 7.00 -12.56
N LEU A 79 -28.66 6.62 -11.67
CA LEU A 79 -28.71 5.26 -11.12
C LEU A 79 -29.04 4.28 -12.25
N ASN A 80 -28.37 3.13 -12.25
CA ASN A 80 -28.65 2.04 -13.19
C ASN A 80 -30.12 1.61 -13.09
N GLN A 81 -30.76 1.41 -14.25
CA GLN A 81 -32.19 1.08 -14.39
C GLN A 81 -32.64 -0.14 -13.57
N GLU A 82 -31.72 -1.05 -13.23
CA GLU A 82 -32.01 -2.22 -12.38
C GLU A 82 -32.42 -1.86 -10.94
N GLN A 83 -31.99 -0.71 -10.41
CA GLN A 83 -32.36 -0.25 -9.05
C GLN A 83 -33.70 0.52 -9.03
N ILE A 84 -34.17 1.02 -10.18
CA ILE A 84 -35.42 1.77 -10.31
C ILE A 84 -36.64 0.83 -10.27
N ILE A 85 -36.47 -0.41 -10.74
CA ILE A 85 -37.54 -1.43 -10.76
C ILE A 85 -37.93 -1.88 -9.34
N ASN A 86 -37.03 -1.70 -8.35
CA ASN A 86 -37.28 -2.05 -6.94
C ASN A 86 -37.87 -0.91 -6.09
N GLY A 87 -38.37 0.18 -6.70
CA GLY A 87 -39.11 1.22 -5.98
C GLY A 87 -38.26 2.17 -5.13
N LEU A 88 -36.94 2.19 -5.32
CA LEU A 88 -36.05 3.19 -4.69
C LEU A 88 -36.32 4.56 -5.33
N GLY A 89 -37.00 5.42 -4.59
CA GLY A 89 -37.27 6.79 -5.00
C GLY A 89 -35.97 7.60 -5.08
N LEU A 90 -36.00 8.72 -5.81
CA LEU A 90 -34.86 9.65 -5.96
C LEU A 90 -34.32 10.17 -4.60
N GLY A 91 -35.13 10.13 -3.55
CA GLY A 91 -34.69 10.39 -2.17
C GLY A 91 -33.70 9.35 -1.63
N ASP A 92 -33.81 8.10 -2.07
CA ASP A 92 -32.97 6.99 -1.60
C ASP A 92 -31.55 7.04 -2.19
N ALA A 93 -31.38 7.58 -3.40
CA ALA A 93 -30.06 7.69 -4.03
C ALA A 93 -29.10 8.62 -3.25
N SER A 94 -29.60 9.78 -2.82
CA SER A 94 -28.81 10.73 -2.01
C SER A 94 -28.53 10.19 -0.61
N ASN A 95 -29.50 9.50 -0.01
CA ASN A 95 -29.33 8.84 1.28
C ASN A 95 -28.31 7.70 1.21
N TYR A 96 -28.36 6.89 0.14
CA TYR A 96 -27.41 5.81 -0.10
C TYR A 96 -26.00 6.35 -0.31
N LEU A 97 -25.83 7.38 -1.14
CA LEU A 97 -24.53 8.03 -1.36
C LEU A 97 -23.98 8.64 -0.06
N ALA A 98 -24.83 9.33 0.71
CA ALA A 98 -24.45 9.87 2.01
C ALA A 98 -24.01 8.74 2.96
N HIS A 99 -24.73 7.62 2.98
CA HIS A 99 -24.41 6.47 3.82
C HIS A 99 -23.06 5.86 3.45
N LEU A 100 -22.79 5.67 2.15
CA LEU A 100 -21.49 5.21 1.66
C LEU A 100 -20.35 6.16 2.05
N LEU A 101 -20.56 7.48 1.91
CA LEU A 101 -19.57 8.48 2.28
C LEU A 101 -19.29 8.49 3.78
N VAL A 102 -20.32 8.44 4.61
CA VAL A 102 -20.17 8.36 6.07
C VAL A 102 -19.42 7.07 6.45
N MET A 103 -19.77 5.92 5.87
CA MET A 103 -19.04 4.66 6.10
C MET A 103 -17.57 4.75 5.68
N ALA A 104 -17.27 5.35 4.53
CA ALA A 104 -15.89 5.53 4.06
C ALA A 104 -15.09 6.47 5.00
N LEU A 105 -15.71 7.56 5.46
CA LEU A 105 -15.09 8.47 6.42
C LEU A 105 -14.86 7.79 7.77
N CYS A 106 -15.82 7.02 8.27
CA CYS A 106 -15.67 6.23 9.49
C CYS A 106 -14.56 5.18 9.36
N PHE A 107 -14.46 4.51 8.22
CA PHE A 107 -13.37 3.58 7.93
C PHE A 107 -12.01 4.28 8.01
N ILE A 108 -11.85 5.41 7.30
CA ILE A 108 -10.60 6.19 7.30
C ILE A 108 -10.27 6.68 8.71
N ALA A 109 -11.27 7.19 9.45
CA ALA A 109 -11.08 7.69 10.80
C ALA A 109 -10.58 6.58 11.75
N ILE A 110 -11.21 5.41 11.74
CA ILE A 110 -10.80 4.27 12.57
C ILE A 110 -9.42 3.77 12.12
N PHE A 111 -9.18 3.62 10.83
CA PHE A 111 -7.89 3.19 10.29
C PHE A 111 -6.77 4.09 10.79
N LEU A 112 -6.90 5.41 10.63
CA LEU A 112 -5.89 6.37 11.06
C LEU A 112 -5.70 6.36 12.58
N LEU A 113 -6.77 6.37 13.36
CA LEU A 113 -6.71 6.36 14.82
C LEU A 113 -6.06 5.07 15.33
N ALA A 114 -6.52 3.91 14.86
CA ALA A 114 -6.00 2.61 15.26
C ALA A 114 -4.53 2.46 14.86
N SER A 115 -4.17 2.75 13.60
CA SER A 115 -2.77 2.67 13.17
C SER A 115 -1.87 3.61 13.96
N LYS A 116 -2.30 4.85 14.26
CA LYS A 116 -1.49 5.77 15.05
C LYS A 116 -1.35 5.36 16.50
N LEU A 117 -2.42 4.87 17.13
CA LEU A 117 -2.38 4.36 18.50
C LEU A 117 -1.47 3.13 18.63
N THR A 118 -1.60 2.16 17.71
CA THR A 118 -0.73 0.97 17.72
C THR A 118 0.73 1.35 17.42
N GLN A 119 0.97 2.29 16.51
CA GLN A 119 2.32 2.79 16.26
C GLN A 119 2.91 3.47 17.50
N PHE A 120 2.11 4.26 18.23
CA PHE A 120 2.55 4.89 19.47
C PHE A 120 2.93 3.87 20.55
N LEU A 121 2.15 2.80 20.70
CA LEU A 121 2.49 1.69 21.61
C LEU A 121 3.83 1.03 21.21
N TRP A 122 4.05 0.84 19.92
CA TRP A 122 5.31 0.28 19.40
C TRP A 122 6.51 1.17 19.69
N LEU A 123 6.38 2.49 19.56
CA LEU A 123 7.44 3.43 19.93
C LEU A 123 7.81 3.32 21.43
N GLY A 124 6.82 3.06 22.29
CA GLY A 124 7.07 2.80 23.71
C GLY A 124 7.92 1.54 23.94
N ILE A 125 7.57 0.43 23.28
CA ILE A 125 8.34 -0.82 23.33
C ILE A 125 9.76 -0.61 22.80
N GLU A 126 9.89 0.08 21.67
CA GLU A 126 11.18 0.43 21.06
C GLU A 126 12.06 1.24 22.02
N SER A 127 11.48 2.23 22.71
CA SER A 127 12.22 3.04 23.69
C SER A 127 12.73 2.22 24.87
N VAL A 128 11.94 1.26 25.37
CA VAL A 128 12.35 0.38 26.47
C VAL A 128 13.45 -0.59 26.01
N MET A 129 13.33 -1.14 24.81
CA MET A 129 14.35 -2.05 24.27
C MET A 129 15.67 -1.35 23.95
N LYS A 130 15.63 -0.07 23.56
CA LYS A 130 16.83 0.76 23.32
C LYS A 130 17.65 1.03 24.59
N TRP A 131 17.05 0.96 25.77
CA TRP A 131 17.78 1.01 27.04
C TRP A 131 18.53 -0.29 27.36
N GLY A 132 18.18 -1.40 26.71
CA GLY A 132 18.96 -2.64 26.75
C GLY A 132 20.05 -2.65 25.68
N GLY A 133 21.11 -3.44 25.89
CA GLY A 133 22.19 -3.66 24.90
C GLY A 133 21.77 -4.32 23.58
N LEU A 134 20.46 -4.37 23.27
CA LEU A 134 19.86 -4.95 22.07
C LEU A 134 19.83 -3.97 20.87
N SER A 135 20.19 -2.70 21.09
CA SER A 135 20.26 -1.67 20.04
C SER A 135 21.04 -2.10 18.77
N PRO A 136 22.20 -2.78 18.86
CA PRO A 136 22.93 -3.24 17.67
C PRO A 136 22.18 -4.33 16.89
N ILE A 137 21.45 -5.20 17.58
CA ILE A 137 20.67 -6.29 16.96
C ILE A 137 19.46 -5.71 16.24
N ASP A 138 18.76 -4.74 16.86
CA ASP A 138 17.64 -4.03 16.24
C ASP A 138 18.07 -3.29 14.96
N ALA A 139 19.20 -2.60 15.00
CA ALA A 139 19.75 -1.92 13.84
C ALA A 139 20.12 -2.90 12.73
N PHE A 140 20.78 -4.02 13.06
CA PHE A 140 21.16 -5.05 12.09
C PHE A 140 19.93 -5.70 11.42
N LEU A 141 18.93 -6.12 12.21
CA LEU A 141 17.69 -6.65 11.67
C LEU A 141 16.94 -5.62 10.82
N GLY A 142 17.03 -4.33 11.18
CA GLY A 142 16.47 -3.23 10.40
C GLY A 142 17.12 -3.12 9.02
N VAL A 143 18.44 -3.27 8.93
CA VAL A 143 19.17 -3.36 7.65
C VAL A 143 18.67 -4.53 6.82
N VAL A 144 18.64 -5.74 7.40
CA VAL A 144 18.26 -6.97 6.69
C VAL A 144 16.83 -6.86 6.15
N LEU A 145 15.90 -6.36 6.97
CA LEU A 145 14.51 -6.20 6.58
C LEU A 145 14.37 -5.16 5.44
N ALA A 146 15.00 -4.00 5.57
CA ALA A 146 14.93 -2.95 4.56
C ALA A 146 15.51 -3.40 3.21
N ILE A 147 16.68 -4.07 3.24
CA ILE A 147 17.30 -4.62 2.03
C ILE A 147 16.37 -5.66 1.40
N SER A 148 15.86 -6.62 2.19
CA SER A 148 14.98 -7.68 1.68
C SER A 148 13.70 -7.11 1.06
N GLN A 149 13.05 -6.17 1.73
CA GLN A 149 11.84 -5.53 1.23
C GLN A 149 12.08 -4.80 -0.09
N ASN A 150 13.15 -4.00 -0.18
CA ASN A 150 13.45 -3.27 -1.40
C ASN A 150 13.91 -4.19 -2.53
N LEU A 151 14.61 -5.29 -2.25
CA LEU A 151 14.92 -6.31 -3.25
C LEU A 151 13.66 -6.98 -3.81
N ILE A 152 12.68 -7.30 -2.96
CA ILE A 152 11.39 -7.85 -3.40
C ILE A 152 10.66 -6.84 -4.30
N ILE A 153 10.56 -5.57 -3.88
CA ILE A 153 9.89 -4.52 -4.66
C ILE A 153 10.57 -4.34 -6.02
N LEU A 154 11.91 -4.25 -6.04
CA LEU A 154 12.67 -4.10 -7.28
C LEU A 154 12.50 -5.33 -8.17
N SER A 155 12.48 -6.54 -7.60
CA SER A 155 12.28 -7.80 -8.35
C SER A 155 10.90 -7.84 -9.00
N ILE A 156 9.84 -7.47 -8.27
CA ILE A 156 8.48 -7.36 -8.81
C ILE A 156 8.43 -6.31 -9.91
N THR A 157 9.02 -5.15 -9.68
CA THR A 157 9.02 -4.04 -10.65
C THR A 157 9.75 -4.44 -11.93
N LEU A 158 10.93 -5.04 -11.82
CA LEU A 158 11.71 -5.51 -12.96
C LEU A 158 11.00 -6.65 -13.69
N GLY A 159 10.48 -7.65 -12.97
CA GLY A 159 9.75 -8.78 -13.55
C GLY A 159 8.51 -8.37 -14.33
N LEU A 160 7.79 -7.34 -13.86
CA LEU A 160 6.64 -6.77 -14.58
C LEU A 160 7.06 -5.92 -15.78
N LEU A 161 8.14 -5.14 -15.67
CA LEU A 161 8.60 -4.24 -16.73
C LEU A 161 9.38 -4.95 -17.83
N TYR A 162 10.10 -6.04 -17.52
CA TYR A 162 10.99 -6.70 -18.46
C TYR A 162 10.30 -7.19 -19.73
N PRO A 163 9.11 -7.85 -19.69
CA PRO A 163 8.38 -8.24 -20.90
C PRO A 163 7.99 -7.03 -21.77
N ALA A 164 7.57 -5.93 -21.15
CA ALA A 164 7.22 -4.70 -21.86
C ALA A 164 8.44 -4.05 -22.51
N LEU A 165 9.58 -4.02 -21.83
CA LEU A 165 10.85 -3.53 -22.36
C LEU A 165 11.35 -4.38 -23.53
N LEU A 166 11.21 -5.71 -23.44
CA LEU A 166 11.59 -6.64 -24.50
C LEU A 166 10.67 -6.53 -25.72
N LEU A 167 9.38 -6.26 -25.54
CA LEU A 167 8.48 -5.95 -26.65
C LEU A 167 8.86 -4.62 -27.31
N ALA A 168 9.13 -3.59 -26.52
CA ALA A 168 9.55 -2.28 -27.04
C ALA A 168 10.89 -2.36 -27.80
N SER A 169 11.86 -3.12 -27.31
CA SER A 169 13.14 -3.30 -28.02
C SER A 169 12.93 -4.00 -29.38
N LYS A 170 12.05 -5.01 -29.44
CA LYS A 170 11.65 -5.69 -30.68
C LYS A 170 10.89 -4.78 -31.66
N MET A 171 10.18 -3.77 -31.15
CA MET A 171 9.52 -2.75 -31.97
C MET A 171 10.48 -1.67 -32.51
N GLY A 172 11.77 -1.75 -32.19
CA GLY A 172 12.80 -0.84 -32.69
C GLY A 172 13.05 0.39 -31.81
N PHE A 173 12.53 0.43 -30.58
CA PHE A 173 12.85 1.52 -29.64
C PHE A 173 14.29 1.36 -29.13
N TYR A 174 15.19 2.22 -29.62
CA TYR A 174 16.62 2.21 -29.27
C TYR A 174 16.88 2.29 -27.76
N SER A 175 16.13 3.13 -27.03
CA SER A 175 16.26 3.26 -25.58
C SER A 175 15.93 1.96 -24.85
N ALA A 176 14.89 1.23 -25.29
CA ALA A 176 14.53 -0.06 -24.73
C ALA A 176 15.58 -1.13 -25.04
N LEU A 177 16.18 -1.10 -26.24
CA LEU A 177 17.26 -2.01 -26.61
C LEU A 177 18.48 -1.87 -25.68
N VAL A 178 18.94 -0.64 -25.43
CA VAL A 178 20.08 -0.37 -24.53
C VAL A 178 19.79 -0.83 -23.10
N VAL A 179 18.57 -0.61 -22.62
CA VAL A 179 18.14 -1.02 -21.27
C VAL A 179 18.07 -2.55 -21.16
N VAL A 180 17.47 -3.23 -22.13
CA VAL A 180 17.38 -4.70 -22.13
C VAL A 180 18.79 -5.32 -22.19
N GLU A 181 19.68 -4.82 -23.05
CA GLU A 181 21.05 -5.30 -23.12
C GLU A 181 21.81 -5.09 -21.80
N SER A 182 21.56 -3.97 -21.12
CA SER A 182 22.13 -3.69 -19.79
C SER A 182 21.57 -4.63 -18.71
N ILE A 183 20.30 -5.00 -18.79
CA ILE A 183 19.65 -5.95 -17.88
C ILE A 183 20.18 -7.36 -18.13
N ASP A 184 20.28 -7.81 -19.38
CA ASP A 184 20.70 -9.16 -19.74
C ASP A 184 22.16 -9.45 -19.35
N LYS A 185 23.01 -8.42 -19.35
CA LYS A 185 24.40 -8.50 -18.90
C LYS A 185 24.56 -8.39 -17.38
N SER A 186 23.50 -8.01 -16.65
CA SER A 186 23.56 -7.73 -15.21
C SER A 186 23.35 -8.99 -14.38
N LEU A 187 24.27 -9.22 -13.44
CA LEU A 187 24.15 -10.32 -12.49
C LEU A 187 23.03 -10.05 -11.48
N SER A 188 22.87 -8.81 -11.01
CA SER A 188 21.79 -8.45 -10.09
C SER A 188 20.40 -8.61 -10.70
N ALA A 189 20.24 -8.22 -11.97
CA ALA A 189 18.99 -8.42 -12.71
C ALA A 189 18.59 -9.89 -12.83
N ALA A 190 19.55 -10.78 -13.11
CA ALA A 190 19.28 -12.22 -13.21
C ALA A 190 18.69 -12.79 -11.90
N TYR A 191 19.27 -12.42 -10.75
CA TYR A 191 18.74 -12.83 -9.45
C TYR A 191 17.36 -12.24 -9.17
N MET A 192 17.12 -10.99 -9.56
CA MET A 192 15.83 -10.32 -9.36
C MET A 192 14.72 -10.97 -10.20
N LEU A 193 14.98 -11.29 -11.47
CA LEU A 193 14.03 -12.00 -12.32
C LEU A 193 13.75 -13.41 -11.80
N HIS A 194 14.78 -14.13 -11.33
CA HIS A 194 14.56 -15.44 -10.69
C HIS A 194 13.71 -15.34 -9.42
N THR A 195 13.96 -14.32 -8.59
CA THR A 195 13.18 -14.06 -7.38
C THR A 195 11.73 -13.72 -7.72
N TYR A 196 11.50 -12.97 -8.80
CA TYR A 196 10.16 -12.68 -9.29
C TYR A 196 9.41 -13.95 -9.73
N GLU A 197 10.04 -14.84 -10.49
CA GLU A 197 9.44 -16.11 -10.90
C GLU A 197 9.09 -17.00 -9.69
N LEU A 198 9.96 -17.06 -8.67
CA LEU A 198 9.67 -17.76 -7.42
C LEU A 198 8.47 -17.14 -6.68
N LEU A 199 8.42 -15.81 -6.56
CA LEU A 199 7.29 -15.10 -5.94
C LEU A 199 5.99 -15.35 -6.70
N LYS A 200 6.03 -15.31 -8.02
CA LYS A 200 4.90 -15.57 -8.91
C LYS A 200 4.35 -16.99 -8.70
N ALA A 201 5.24 -17.98 -8.63
CA ALA A 201 4.88 -19.37 -8.33
C ALA A 201 4.25 -19.53 -6.94
N TRP A 202 4.77 -18.84 -5.92
CA TRP A 202 4.24 -18.86 -4.55
C TRP A 202 2.82 -18.25 -4.43
N ILE A 203 2.54 -17.19 -5.18
CA ILE A 203 1.24 -16.51 -5.16
C ILE A 203 0.21 -17.24 -6.04
N GLY A 204 0.64 -18.23 -6.83
CA GLY A 204 -0.25 -19.02 -7.70
C GLY A 204 -0.74 -18.25 -8.93
N ILE A 205 -0.04 -17.18 -9.30
CA ILE A 205 -0.30 -16.44 -10.54
C ILE A 205 0.53 -17.12 -11.63
N SER A 206 -0.07 -17.93 -12.50
CA SER A 206 0.59 -18.53 -13.67
C SER A 206 0.62 -17.57 -14.86
#